data_AF-A0A7S2ID47-F1
#
_entry.id   AF-A0A7S2ID47-F1
#
_cell.length_a   1.000
_cell.length_b   1.000
_cell.length_c   1.000
_cell.angle_alpha   90.00
_cell.angle_beta   90.00
_cell.angle_gamma   90.00
#
_symmetry.space_group_name_H-M   'P 1'
#
loop_
_entity.id
_entity.type
_entity.pdbx_description
1 polymer ?
#
loop_
_entity_poly.entity_id
_entity_poly.type
_entity_poly.pdbx_seq_one_letter_code
_entity_poly.pdbx_strand_id
1 'polypeptide(L)'
;PSSPAPSAPPGAGGGSSPCRALDAPAAEQVLRMSASKAGAAEGAAVAPAAGTLPASLNESQRRAVAAALQPGVLDPLLVWGPPGTGKSTLAAFIVWHLAQAHAAGPGILVAAPSNTAADVLCAKLARLGLSSRHMLRLNALGRSVRTVPEEIMQFSFTKEGDDGRRIFAVPPLGDLRKFGVVVTTCICAEHLARAVRTGGASGGWFSHVVVDEAGQATEPETLVALTLLRPVVGRIVLLGDHFQLGPLVVAPLARRLAGLDASLLERLANERFCAVRDLPEDPRNDGLTRDTLAECERRGLFFLTESYRSHGSIMALFSRLFYSDQLEHRPREQHRQLMPFFEAQGLKEPFLLHHVVGTERRDEGSASAYNNEEVRLVGRYLAQLLGDASLKLSPGDIGVITPYARQVQALETHLRGMGPAFAGVEVGTVERFQGQERTAIVVSAVRSSGGRGSERRPIGFLADRRRLNVAVSRAVAGLLIIGDLQTLARYSPEWQALVDMAQEAGTLRGEPFAAPERHIGDAA
;
A
#
# COMPACT_ATOMS: atom_id res chain seq x y z
N PRO A 1 -26.31 15.84 -59.27
CA PRO A 1 -26.33 16.69 -58.06
C PRO A 1 -25.37 16.10 -57.00
N SER A 2 -24.07 16.26 -57.22
CA SER A 2 -23.25 17.39 -56.74
C SER A 2 -22.58 17.09 -55.40
N SER A 3 -21.42 16.46 -55.53
CA SER A 3 -20.14 16.82 -54.91
C SER A 3 -19.94 16.72 -53.38
N PRO A 4 -18.79 16.17 -52.93
CA PRO A 4 -18.39 16.06 -51.54
C PRO A 4 -17.69 17.34 -51.02
N ALA A 5 -17.77 17.56 -49.70
CA ALA A 5 -17.02 18.60 -48.99
C ALA A 5 -15.62 18.09 -48.55
N PRO A 6 -14.63 18.98 -48.39
CA PRO A 6 -13.21 18.65 -48.53
C PRO A 6 -12.47 18.33 -47.23
N SER A 7 -11.38 17.61 -47.40
CA SER A 7 -10.28 17.35 -46.47
C SER A 7 -9.39 18.58 -46.19
N ALA A 8 -8.93 18.74 -44.95
CA ALA A 8 -7.77 19.55 -44.54
C ALA A 8 -7.20 19.01 -43.18
N PRO A 9 -5.97 19.35 -42.73
CA PRO A 9 -4.86 18.41 -42.47
C PRO A 9 -4.59 18.10 -40.97
N PRO A 10 -3.58 17.25 -40.65
CA PRO A 10 -3.34 16.79 -39.28
C PRO A 10 -2.61 17.86 -38.45
N GLY A 11 -3.26 18.33 -37.38
CA GLY A 11 -2.64 19.13 -36.34
C GLY A 11 -2.06 18.22 -35.26
N ALA A 12 -0.73 18.09 -35.27
CA ALA A 12 0.03 17.61 -34.13
C ALA A 12 -0.18 18.56 -32.94
N GLY A 13 -0.55 18.00 -31.78
CA GLY A 13 -0.68 18.72 -30.53
C GLY A 13 -0.66 17.73 -29.38
N GLY A 14 0.55 17.46 -28.88
CA GLY A 14 0.79 16.50 -27.82
C GLY A 14 0.02 16.81 -26.54
N GLY A 15 -0.64 15.80 -26.01
CA GLY A 15 -1.23 15.78 -24.67
C GLY A 15 -0.82 14.48 -24.00
N SER A 16 0.46 14.32 -23.73
CA SER A 16 0.97 13.29 -22.84
C SER A 16 0.42 13.53 -21.44
N SER A 17 -0.50 12.70 -20.98
CA SER A 17 -0.79 12.53 -19.55
C SER A 17 0.10 11.42 -19.01
N PRO A 18 1.22 11.71 -18.33
CA PRO A 18 1.86 10.72 -17.50
C PRO A 18 1.15 10.68 -16.15
N CYS A 19 0.62 9.52 -15.80
CA CYS A 19 0.39 9.15 -14.40
C CYS A 19 1.74 9.31 -13.67
N ARG A 20 1.90 10.41 -12.91
CA ARG A 20 3.07 10.60 -12.06
C ARG A 20 2.88 9.78 -10.79
N ALA A 21 3.38 8.54 -10.83
CA ALA A 21 3.71 7.80 -9.63
C ALA A 21 4.87 8.55 -8.92
N LEU A 22 4.60 9.15 -7.77
CA LEU A 22 5.60 9.86 -6.96
C LEU A 22 6.47 8.85 -6.19
N ASP A 23 7.30 8.13 -6.93
CA ASP A 23 8.41 7.36 -6.38
C ASP A 23 9.51 8.30 -5.85
N ALA A 24 10.29 7.82 -4.89
CA ALA A 24 11.42 8.55 -4.29
C ALA A 24 12.38 9.12 -5.36
N PRO A 25 12.61 10.44 -5.43
CA PRO A 25 13.57 11.02 -6.40
C PRO A 25 14.99 10.47 -6.21
N ALA A 26 15.34 10.09 -4.96
CA ALA A 26 16.61 9.43 -4.66
C ALA A 26 16.68 7.99 -5.22
N ALA A 27 15.56 7.26 -5.34
CA ALA A 27 15.53 5.97 -6.02
C ALA A 27 15.52 6.14 -7.55
N GLU A 28 15.01 7.25 -8.08
CA GLU A 28 15.07 7.56 -9.51
C GLU A 28 16.50 7.92 -9.98
N GLN A 29 17.28 8.60 -9.11
CA GLN A 29 18.73 8.77 -9.33
C GLN A 29 19.47 7.43 -9.31
N VAL A 30 19.04 6.46 -8.50
CA VAL A 30 19.60 5.09 -8.45
C VAL A 30 19.35 4.33 -9.75
N LEU A 31 18.17 4.50 -10.33
CA LEU A 31 17.80 3.90 -11.62
C LEU A 31 18.63 4.48 -12.78
N ARG A 32 19.00 5.77 -12.72
CA ARG A 32 19.87 6.41 -13.74
C ARG A 32 21.36 6.11 -13.56
N MET A 33 21.87 6.00 -12.33
CA MET A 33 23.31 5.82 -12.07
C MET A 33 23.79 4.37 -12.23
N SER A 34 22.92 3.37 -12.00
CA SER A 34 23.26 1.96 -12.18
C SER A 34 23.39 1.57 -13.66
N ALA A 35 22.69 2.29 -14.55
CA ALA A 35 22.77 2.10 -15.99
C ALA A 35 24.08 2.64 -16.60
N SER A 36 24.74 3.63 -15.98
CA SER A 36 25.95 4.25 -16.56
C SER A 36 27.25 3.52 -16.26
N LYS A 37 27.25 2.50 -15.37
CA LYS A 37 28.43 1.70 -15.04
C LYS A 37 28.44 0.29 -15.67
N ALA A 38 27.42 -0.08 -16.44
CA ALA A 38 27.37 -1.38 -17.15
C ALA A 38 28.16 -1.39 -18.47
N GLY A 39 29.31 -0.72 -18.50
CA GLY A 39 30.27 -0.75 -19.60
C GLY A 39 31.53 -1.51 -19.18
N ALA A 40 31.69 -2.71 -19.72
CA ALA A 40 32.92 -3.52 -19.76
C ALA A 40 33.53 -3.99 -18.43
N ALA A 41 33.19 -5.22 -18.03
CA ALA A 41 34.13 -6.16 -17.39
C ALA A 41 33.57 -7.60 -17.46
N GLU A 42 34.09 -8.41 -18.39
CA GLU A 42 33.93 -9.86 -18.38
C GLU A 42 34.90 -10.48 -17.35
N GLY A 43 34.42 -11.42 -16.54
CA GLY A 43 35.26 -12.37 -15.82
C GLY A 43 35.14 -12.35 -14.29
N ALA A 44 34.92 -13.56 -13.73
CA ALA A 44 34.92 -13.97 -12.33
C ALA A 44 33.63 -13.74 -11.51
N ALA A 45 32.96 -14.86 -11.21
CA ALA A 45 31.87 -14.95 -10.24
C ALA A 45 32.40 -14.68 -8.82
N VAL A 46 32.15 -13.47 -8.33
CA VAL A 46 32.32 -13.09 -6.93
C VAL A 46 30.93 -12.80 -6.39
N ALA A 47 30.50 -13.51 -5.34
CA ALA A 47 29.29 -13.16 -4.60
C ALA A 47 29.39 -11.67 -4.21
N PRO A 48 28.37 -10.83 -4.44
CA PRO A 48 28.52 -9.41 -4.18
C PRO A 48 28.76 -9.23 -2.69
N ALA A 49 29.98 -8.82 -2.34
CA ALA A 49 30.31 -8.41 -0.99
C ALA A 49 29.39 -7.23 -0.61
N ALA A 50 29.05 -7.12 0.67
CA ALA A 50 28.16 -6.09 1.21
C ALA A 50 28.51 -4.61 0.82
N GLY A 51 29.66 -4.37 0.18
CA GLY A 51 30.12 -3.08 -0.32
C GLY A 51 29.59 -2.62 -1.69
N THR A 52 28.77 -3.39 -2.42
CA THR A 52 28.18 -2.97 -3.72
C THR A 52 26.71 -2.55 -3.65
N LEU A 53 26.17 -2.33 -2.46
CA LEU A 53 24.80 -1.84 -2.29
C LEU A 53 24.75 -0.32 -2.57
N PRO A 54 23.73 0.19 -3.30
CA PRO A 54 23.57 1.61 -3.56
C PRO A 54 23.58 2.39 -2.24
N ALA A 55 24.33 3.51 -2.24
CA ALA A 55 24.39 4.41 -1.09
C ALA A 55 23.00 4.91 -0.65
N SER A 56 22.04 4.93 -1.58
CA SER A 56 20.65 5.38 -1.40
C SER A 56 19.77 4.47 -0.53
N LEU A 57 20.12 3.18 -0.37
CA LEU A 57 19.42 2.35 0.60
C LEU A 57 19.74 2.88 1.99
N ASN A 58 18.80 2.79 2.93
CA ASN A 58 19.13 3.05 4.31
C ASN A 58 19.67 1.80 5.02
N GLU A 59 20.06 1.95 6.28
CA GLU A 59 20.65 0.86 7.05
C GLU A 59 19.68 -0.32 7.25
N SER A 60 18.42 -0.05 7.59
CA SER A 60 17.40 -1.10 7.75
C SER A 60 17.18 -1.90 6.45
N GLN A 61 17.14 -1.21 5.31
CA GLN A 61 17.03 -1.81 3.99
C GLN A 61 18.29 -2.60 3.62
N ARG A 62 19.48 -2.07 3.88
CA ARG A 62 20.76 -2.77 3.62
C ARG A 62 20.85 -4.08 4.38
N ARG A 63 20.48 -4.09 5.66
CA ARG A 63 20.47 -5.32 6.48
C ARG A 63 19.48 -6.35 5.93
N ALA A 64 18.27 -5.92 5.54
CA ALA A 64 17.29 -6.80 4.91
C ALA A 64 17.78 -7.39 3.57
N VAL A 65 18.43 -6.59 2.71
CA VAL A 65 19.03 -7.09 1.45
C VAL A 65 20.15 -8.08 1.74
N ALA A 66 21.07 -7.73 2.64
CA ALA A 66 22.20 -8.59 2.98
C ALA A 66 21.71 -9.97 3.46
N ALA A 67 20.71 -10.00 4.35
CA ALA A 67 20.11 -11.23 4.83
C ALA A 67 19.37 -12.01 3.73
N ALA A 68 18.67 -11.34 2.81
CA ALA A 68 17.99 -12.02 1.69
C ALA A 68 18.98 -12.71 0.73
N LEU A 69 20.18 -12.15 0.57
CA LEU A 69 21.21 -12.70 -0.30
C LEU A 69 22.03 -13.82 0.37
N GLN A 70 22.04 -13.92 1.71
CA GLN A 70 22.87 -14.87 2.46
C GLN A 70 22.53 -16.35 2.18
N PRO A 71 23.53 -17.18 1.81
CA PRO A 71 23.34 -18.62 1.64
C PRO A 71 23.16 -19.39 2.94
N GLY A 72 22.36 -20.47 2.88
CA GLY A 72 22.21 -21.45 3.95
C GLY A 72 21.06 -21.21 4.93
N VAL A 73 20.37 -20.07 4.88
CA VAL A 73 19.17 -19.82 5.70
C VAL A 73 17.94 -20.40 5.02
N LEU A 74 17.27 -21.35 5.69
CA LEU A 74 16.02 -21.98 5.19
C LEU A 74 14.76 -21.32 5.75
N ASP A 75 14.87 -20.60 6.86
CA ASP A 75 13.73 -19.89 7.44
C ASP A 75 13.29 -18.73 6.53
N PRO A 76 11.97 -18.49 6.40
CA PRO A 76 11.47 -17.36 5.61
C PRO A 76 12.04 -16.03 6.13
N LEU A 77 12.60 -15.20 5.26
CA LEU A 77 12.93 -13.83 5.62
C LEU A 77 11.66 -12.99 5.58
N LEU A 78 11.40 -12.22 6.64
CA LEU A 78 10.25 -11.32 6.71
C LEU A 78 10.74 -9.88 6.70
N VAL A 79 10.19 -9.07 5.80
CA VAL A 79 10.40 -7.63 5.81
C VAL A 79 9.09 -6.96 6.19
N TRP A 80 9.07 -6.41 7.41
CA TRP A 80 7.97 -5.59 7.87
C TRP A 80 8.26 -4.13 7.52
N GLY A 81 7.54 -3.62 6.52
CA GLY A 81 7.69 -2.24 6.10
C GLY A 81 6.41 -1.43 6.33
N PRO A 82 6.40 -0.51 7.29
CA PRO A 82 5.32 0.47 7.43
C PRO A 82 5.08 1.33 6.16
N PRO A 83 4.03 2.17 6.13
CA PRO A 83 3.74 3.01 4.96
C PRO A 83 4.89 3.95 4.61
N GLY A 84 5.21 4.04 3.32
CA GLY A 84 6.24 4.96 2.83
C GLY A 84 7.68 4.52 3.01
N THR A 85 7.94 3.30 3.50
CA THR A 85 9.30 2.77 3.76
C THR A 85 9.99 2.17 2.54
N GLY A 86 9.33 2.16 1.38
CA GLY A 86 9.91 1.69 0.13
C GLY A 86 9.90 0.16 -0.05
N LYS A 87 9.02 -0.57 0.64
CA LYS A 87 8.87 -2.05 0.52
C LYS A 87 8.98 -2.60 -0.90
N SER A 88 8.12 -2.17 -1.83
CA SER A 88 8.13 -2.71 -3.20
C SER A 88 9.40 -2.34 -3.97
N THR A 89 10.01 -1.20 -3.66
CA THR A 89 11.33 -0.83 -4.20
C THR A 89 12.41 -1.77 -3.66
N LEU A 90 12.38 -2.07 -2.36
CA LEU A 90 13.28 -3.04 -1.73
C LEU A 90 13.07 -4.45 -2.29
N ALA A 91 11.83 -4.90 -2.50
CA ALA A 91 11.51 -6.18 -3.12
C ALA A 91 12.11 -6.30 -4.53
N ALA A 92 11.89 -5.29 -5.38
CA ALA A 92 12.47 -5.25 -6.73
C ALA A 92 14.00 -5.25 -6.67
N PHE A 93 14.59 -4.57 -5.68
CA PHE A 93 16.03 -4.50 -5.49
C PHE A 93 16.64 -5.85 -5.05
N ILE A 94 16.00 -6.56 -4.11
CA ILE A 94 16.38 -7.92 -3.70
C ILE A 94 16.34 -8.86 -4.91
N VAL A 95 15.23 -8.84 -5.65
CA VAL A 95 15.04 -9.69 -6.85
C VAL A 95 16.09 -9.38 -7.91
N TRP A 96 16.39 -8.11 -8.16
CA TRP A 96 17.42 -7.70 -9.11
C TRP A 96 18.79 -8.28 -8.75
N HIS A 97 19.22 -8.13 -7.49
CA HIS A 97 20.50 -8.69 -7.05
C HIS A 97 20.54 -10.22 -7.13
N LEU A 98 19.46 -10.89 -6.75
CA LEU A 98 19.34 -12.34 -6.89
C LEU A 98 19.44 -12.75 -8.37
N ALA A 99 18.80 -12.02 -9.28
CA ALA A 99 18.84 -12.30 -10.72
C ALA A 99 20.25 -12.17 -11.28
N GLN A 100 21.01 -11.15 -10.85
CA GLN A 100 22.41 -10.95 -11.25
C GLN A 100 23.32 -12.06 -10.72
N ALA A 101 23.10 -12.52 -9.48
CA ALA A 101 23.87 -13.60 -8.87
C ALA A 101 23.59 -14.97 -9.50
N HIS A 102 22.42 -15.14 -10.13
CA HIS A 102 21.94 -16.41 -10.68
C HIS A 102 21.76 -16.40 -12.20
N ALA A 103 22.67 -15.75 -12.94
CA ALA A 103 22.59 -15.58 -14.40
C ALA A 103 22.43 -16.89 -15.22
N ALA A 104 22.87 -18.04 -14.69
CA ALA A 104 22.69 -19.37 -15.30
C ALA A 104 21.85 -20.33 -14.44
N GLY A 105 21.16 -19.78 -13.44
CA GLY A 105 20.57 -20.52 -12.35
C GLY A 105 19.06 -20.71 -12.44
N PRO A 106 18.50 -21.50 -11.51
CA PRO A 106 17.07 -21.64 -11.29
C PRO A 106 16.39 -20.30 -10.99
N GLY A 107 15.31 -20.01 -11.72
CA GLY A 107 14.66 -18.70 -11.70
C GLY A 107 14.15 -18.25 -10.34
N ILE A 108 13.73 -16.99 -10.29
CA ILE A 108 13.11 -16.32 -9.15
C ILE A 108 11.62 -16.09 -9.44
N LEU A 109 10.75 -16.50 -8.52
CA LEU A 109 9.32 -16.19 -8.58
C LEU A 109 9.05 -14.96 -7.72
N VAL A 110 8.44 -13.95 -8.32
CA VAL A 110 7.92 -12.77 -7.63
C VAL A 110 6.41 -12.85 -7.65
N ALA A 111 5.79 -12.87 -6.49
CA ALA A 111 4.34 -12.94 -6.33
C ALA A 111 3.80 -11.72 -5.57
N ALA A 112 2.55 -11.38 -5.85
CA ALA A 112 1.79 -10.40 -5.08
C ALA A 112 0.30 -10.82 -5.05
N PRO A 113 -0.51 -10.39 -4.07
CA PRO A 113 -1.93 -10.75 -4.02
C PRO A 113 -2.76 -10.12 -5.15
N SER A 114 -2.34 -8.97 -5.69
CA SER A 114 -3.10 -8.25 -6.71
C SER A 114 -2.29 -8.04 -8.00
N ASN A 115 -3.02 -7.91 -9.11
CA ASN A 115 -2.42 -7.60 -10.41
C ASN A 115 -1.69 -6.25 -10.40
N THR A 116 -2.27 -5.24 -9.74
CA THR A 116 -1.66 -3.92 -9.62
C THR A 116 -0.33 -3.98 -8.87
N ALA A 117 -0.25 -4.71 -7.75
CA ALA A 117 1.00 -4.89 -7.02
C ALA A 117 2.06 -5.63 -7.85
N ALA A 118 1.68 -6.68 -8.56
CA ALA A 118 2.58 -7.40 -9.46
C ALA A 118 3.07 -6.52 -10.63
N ASP A 119 2.22 -5.64 -11.17
CA ASP A 119 2.61 -4.69 -12.22
C ASP A 119 3.60 -3.64 -11.70
N VAL A 120 3.40 -3.12 -10.48
CA VAL A 120 4.32 -2.18 -9.83
C VAL A 120 5.71 -2.80 -9.66
N LEU A 121 5.79 -4.05 -9.21
CA LEU A 121 7.05 -4.78 -9.11
C LEU A 121 7.71 -4.98 -10.47
N CYS A 122 6.93 -5.40 -11.48
CA CYS A 122 7.41 -5.56 -12.84
C CYS A 122 7.96 -4.26 -13.42
N ALA A 123 7.27 -3.12 -13.20
CA ALA A 123 7.74 -1.81 -13.63
C ALA A 123 9.07 -1.44 -12.96
N LYS A 124 9.19 -1.66 -11.64
CA LYS A 124 10.41 -1.36 -10.88
C LYS A 124 11.60 -2.23 -11.34
N LEU A 125 11.37 -3.52 -11.60
CA LEU A 125 12.38 -4.43 -12.15
C LEU A 125 12.81 -4.04 -13.56
N ALA A 126 11.86 -3.64 -14.42
CA ALA A 126 12.16 -3.13 -15.75
C ALA A 126 13.06 -1.89 -15.69
N ARG A 127 12.78 -0.95 -14.78
CA ARG A 127 13.60 0.25 -14.57
C ARG A 127 15.01 -0.08 -14.06
N LEU A 128 15.16 -1.16 -13.27
CA LEU A 128 16.46 -1.66 -12.83
C LEU A 128 17.24 -2.38 -13.96
N GLY A 129 16.66 -2.52 -15.16
CA GLY A 129 17.33 -3.04 -16.35
C GLY A 129 17.00 -4.49 -16.70
N LEU A 130 16.03 -5.14 -16.04
CA LEU A 130 15.57 -6.46 -16.48
C LEU A 130 14.82 -6.32 -17.80
N SER A 131 15.34 -6.99 -18.84
CA SER A 131 14.71 -7.00 -20.16
C SER A 131 13.66 -8.10 -20.30
N SER A 132 12.77 -7.94 -21.29
CA SER A 132 11.73 -8.92 -21.63
C SER A 132 12.28 -10.29 -22.07
N ARG A 133 13.60 -10.40 -22.28
CA ARG A 133 14.28 -11.68 -22.54
C ARG A 133 14.50 -12.50 -21.25
N HIS A 134 14.61 -11.83 -20.11
CA HIS A 134 14.95 -12.46 -18.82
C HIS A 134 13.81 -12.40 -17.80
N MET A 135 12.82 -11.52 -18.02
CA MET A 135 11.68 -11.33 -17.13
C MET A 135 10.35 -11.59 -17.85
N LEU A 136 9.47 -12.35 -17.19
CA LEU A 136 8.08 -12.59 -17.61
C LEU A 136 7.10 -12.01 -16.58
N ARG A 137 6.13 -11.24 -17.04
CA ARG A 137 4.92 -10.88 -16.28
C ARG A 137 3.78 -11.83 -16.66
N LEU A 138 3.51 -12.82 -15.81
CA LEU A 138 2.37 -13.71 -15.98
C LEU A 138 1.11 -13.10 -15.36
N ASN A 139 0.30 -12.47 -16.21
CA ASN A 139 -0.99 -11.89 -15.86
C ASN A 139 -2.06 -12.95 -15.57
N ALA A 140 -3.06 -12.58 -14.79
CA ALA A 140 -4.26 -13.41 -14.64
C ALA A 140 -4.91 -13.65 -16.00
N LEU A 141 -5.29 -14.90 -16.27
CA LEU A 141 -5.77 -15.31 -17.60
C LEU A 141 -7.07 -14.60 -18.02
N GLY A 142 -7.91 -14.24 -17.05
CA GLY A 142 -9.14 -13.47 -17.26
C GLY A 142 -8.96 -11.94 -17.26
N ARG A 143 -7.73 -11.43 -17.08
CA ARG A 143 -7.48 -9.99 -17.07
C ARG A 143 -7.61 -9.42 -18.48
N SER A 144 -8.33 -8.32 -18.61
CA SER A 144 -8.40 -7.59 -19.89
C SER A 144 -7.03 -6.98 -20.24
N VAL A 145 -6.52 -7.29 -21.43
CA VAL A 145 -5.24 -6.75 -21.95
C VAL A 145 -5.23 -5.22 -21.97
N ARG A 146 -6.39 -4.58 -22.15
CA ARG A 146 -6.53 -3.12 -22.17
C ARG A 146 -6.25 -2.45 -20.82
N THR A 147 -6.27 -3.22 -19.73
CA THR A 147 -6.01 -2.72 -18.37
C THR A 147 -4.54 -2.79 -17.97
N VAL A 148 -3.68 -3.28 -18.87
CA VAL A 148 -2.24 -3.41 -18.61
C VAL A 148 -1.51 -2.27 -19.33
N PRO A 149 -0.67 -1.49 -18.63
CA PRO A 149 0.15 -0.46 -19.25
C PRO A 149 1.06 -1.03 -20.35
N GLU A 150 1.31 -0.26 -21.41
CA GLU A 150 2.18 -0.68 -22.53
C GLU A 150 3.60 -1.05 -22.05
N GLU A 151 4.11 -0.32 -21.05
CA GLU A 151 5.41 -0.60 -20.42
C GLU A 151 5.47 -2.00 -19.77
N ILE A 152 4.34 -2.56 -19.34
CA ILE A 152 4.24 -3.91 -18.75
C ILE A 152 3.90 -4.96 -19.81
N MET A 153 3.17 -4.57 -20.86
CA MET A 153 2.75 -5.49 -21.92
C MET A 153 3.92 -6.14 -22.64
N GLN A 154 5.07 -5.46 -22.79
CA GLN A 154 6.28 -6.04 -23.39
C GLN A 154 6.86 -7.23 -22.59
N PHE A 155 6.52 -7.37 -21.31
CA PHE A 155 6.91 -8.49 -20.46
C PHE A 155 5.84 -9.58 -20.39
N SER A 156 4.69 -9.37 -21.02
CA SER A 156 3.54 -10.26 -20.91
C SER A 156 3.47 -11.23 -22.08
N PHE A 157 2.96 -12.44 -21.83
CA PHE A 157 2.69 -13.41 -22.89
C PHE A 157 1.20 -13.44 -23.21
N THR A 158 0.86 -13.24 -24.49
CA THR A 158 -0.51 -13.30 -24.99
C THR A 158 -0.61 -14.24 -26.18
N LYS A 159 -1.77 -14.89 -26.33
CA LYS A 159 -2.14 -15.63 -27.54
C LYS A 159 -3.44 -15.09 -28.11
N GLU A 160 -3.74 -15.46 -29.34
CA GLU A 160 -5.06 -15.25 -29.93
C GLU A 160 -6.06 -16.25 -29.34
N GLY A 161 -7.19 -15.76 -28.84
CA GLY A 161 -8.31 -16.57 -28.36
C GLY A 161 -9.23 -16.97 -29.52
N ASP A 162 -10.17 -17.86 -29.22
CA ASP A 162 -11.10 -18.41 -30.22
C ASP A 162 -12.01 -17.33 -30.85
N ASP A 163 -12.18 -16.19 -30.17
CA ASP A 163 -12.92 -15.01 -30.63
C ASP A 163 -12.05 -13.96 -31.37
N GLY A 164 -10.80 -14.31 -31.70
CA GLY A 164 -9.82 -13.44 -32.37
C GLY A 164 -9.23 -12.35 -31.45
N ARG A 165 -9.58 -12.34 -30.15
CA ARG A 165 -9.04 -11.35 -29.20
C ARG A 165 -7.75 -11.85 -28.56
N ARG A 166 -6.84 -10.92 -28.26
CA ARG A 166 -5.64 -11.25 -27.47
C ARG A 166 -6.03 -11.54 -26.03
N ILE A 167 -5.61 -12.69 -25.54
CA ILE A 167 -5.79 -13.15 -24.17
C ILE A 167 -4.45 -13.51 -23.54
N PHE A 168 -4.33 -13.38 -22.22
CA PHE A 168 -3.15 -13.83 -21.50
C PHE A 168 -3.08 -15.36 -21.47
N ALA A 169 -1.87 -15.89 -21.55
CA ALA A 169 -1.62 -17.32 -21.49
C ALA A 169 -0.30 -17.62 -20.78
N VAL A 170 -0.14 -18.87 -20.36
CA VAL A 170 1.15 -19.38 -19.90
C VAL A 170 2.00 -19.74 -21.13
N PRO A 171 3.24 -19.23 -21.25
CA PRO A 171 4.15 -19.64 -22.31
C PRO A 171 4.42 -21.16 -22.29
N PRO A 172 4.78 -21.77 -23.43
CA PRO A 172 5.30 -23.14 -23.45
C PRO A 172 6.48 -23.32 -22.50
N LEU A 173 6.65 -24.52 -21.94
CA LEU A 173 7.68 -24.78 -20.92
C LEU A 173 9.11 -24.49 -21.40
N GLY A 174 9.39 -24.70 -22.69
CA GLY A 174 10.69 -24.36 -23.29
C GLY A 174 11.01 -22.87 -23.25
N ASP A 175 9.98 -22.02 -23.35
CA ASP A 175 10.12 -20.56 -23.23
C ASP A 175 10.17 -20.13 -21.77
N LEU A 176 9.39 -20.78 -20.89
CA LEU A 176 9.43 -20.52 -19.45
C LEU A 176 10.84 -20.64 -18.85
N ARG A 177 11.65 -21.60 -19.35
CA ARG A 177 13.04 -21.80 -18.90
C ARG A 177 13.98 -20.64 -19.23
N LYS A 178 13.61 -19.78 -20.20
CA LYS A 178 14.44 -18.63 -20.61
C LYS A 178 14.33 -17.46 -19.64
N PHE A 179 13.23 -17.39 -18.88
CA PHE A 179 13.01 -16.31 -17.93
C PHE A 179 13.66 -16.63 -16.59
N GLY A 180 14.66 -15.84 -16.22
CA GLY A 180 15.29 -15.89 -14.89
C GLY A 180 14.39 -15.30 -13.80
N VAL A 181 13.43 -14.44 -14.15
CA VAL A 181 12.46 -13.86 -13.21
C VAL A 181 11.04 -13.97 -13.76
N VAL A 182 10.12 -14.47 -12.94
CA VAL A 182 8.69 -14.51 -13.28
C VAL A 182 7.90 -13.73 -12.24
N VAL A 183 7.19 -12.70 -12.67
CA VAL A 183 6.32 -11.85 -11.85
C VAL A 183 4.86 -12.23 -12.08
N THR A 184 4.14 -12.62 -11.04
CA THR A 184 2.74 -13.07 -11.13
C THR A 184 1.94 -12.72 -9.89
N THR A 185 0.65 -13.05 -9.88
CA THR A 185 -0.12 -13.01 -8.63
C THR A 185 -0.01 -14.35 -7.90
N CYS A 186 -0.19 -14.35 -6.57
CA CYS A 186 -0.11 -15.55 -5.75
C CYS A 186 -0.97 -16.70 -6.30
N ILE A 187 -2.24 -16.41 -6.65
CA ILE A 187 -3.16 -17.40 -7.22
C ILE A 187 -2.74 -17.83 -8.63
N CYS A 188 -2.28 -16.90 -9.48
CA CYS A 188 -1.87 -17.23 -10.85
C CYS A 188 -0.61 -18.10 -10.94
N ALA A 189 0.15 -18.19 -9.85
CA ALA A 189 1.25 -19.15 -9.73
C ALA A 189 0.78 -20.61 -9.88
N GLU A 190 -0.51 -20.92 -9.64
CA GLU A 190 -1.08 -22.25 -9.91
C GLU A 190 -0.87 -22.66 -11.38
N HIS A 191 -1.06 -21.73 -12.31
CA HIS A 191 -0.94 -22.04 -13.73
C HIS A 191 0.50 -22.39 -14.12
N LEU A 192 1.49 -21.75 -13.48
CA LEU A 192 2.91 -22.12 -13.60
C LEU A 192 3.15 -23.49 -12.97
N ALA A 193 2.63 -23.72 -11.77
CA ALA A 193 2.79 -25.00 -11.06
C ALA A 193 2.23 -26.16 -11.90
N ARG A 194 1.07 -25.97 -12.53
CA ARG A 194 0.48 -26.95 -13.44
C ARG A 194 1.37 -27.18 -14.66
N ALA A 195 1.80 -26.11 -15.36
CA ALA A 195 2.65 -26.23 -16.55
C ALA A 195 3.98 -26.95 -16.26
N VAL A 196 4.63 -26.62 -15.14
CA VAL A 196 5.87 -27.23 -14.67
C VAL A 196 5.67 -28.71 -14.36
N ARG A 197 4.62 -29.07 -13.62
CA ARG A 197 4.30 -30.48 -13.30
C ARG A 197 4.00 -31.30 -14.56
N THR A 198 3.20 -30.77 -15.48
CA THR A 198 2.86 -31.48 -16.73
C THR A 198 4.07 -31.71 -17.64
N GLY A 199 5.08 -30.84 -17.57
CA GLY A 199 6.32 -31.02 -18.32
C GLY A 199 7.39 -31.86 -17.63
N GLY A 200 7.01 -32.64 -16.60
CA GLY A 200 7.86 -33.65 -15.99
C GLY A 200 8.88 -33.14 -14.97
N ALA A 201 8.79 -31.87 -14.54
CA ALA A 201 9.61 -31.36 -13.45
C ALA A 201 8.99 -31.72 -12.09
N SER A 202 9.65 -32.60 -11.34
CA SER A 202 9.33 -32.94 -9.95
C SER A 202 10.33 -32.28 -8.99
N GLY A 203 9.85 -31.71 -7.88
CA GLY A 203 10.73 -31.11 -6.86
C GLY A 203 10.98 -29.60 -6.99
N GLY A 204 9.98 -28.83 -7.43
CA GLY A 204 10.04 -27.36 -7.48
C GLY A 204 10.82 -26.78 -8.66
N TRP A 205 10.64 -25.49 -8.92
CA TRP A 205 11.19 -24.79 -10.09
C TRP A 205 12.10 -23.63 -9.70
N PHE A 206 11.66 -22.81 -8.75
CA PHE A 206 12.35 -21.58 -8.39
C PHE A 206 13.29 -21.77 -7.20
N SER A 207 14.43 -21.09 -7.22
CA SER A 207 15.34 -21.02 -6.07
C SER A 207 14.86 -20.07 -4.99
N HIS A 208 14.12 -19.04 -5.38
CA HIS A 208 13.62 -17.99 -4.51
C HIS A 208 12.16 -17.72 -4.85
N VAL A 209 11.34 -17.55 -3.82
CA VAL A 209 10.00 -16.98 -3.94
C VAL A 209 9.95 -15.71 -3.09
N VAL A 210 9.74 -14.57 -3.75
CA VAL A 210 9.59 -13.26 -3.13
C VAL A 210 8.13 -12.86 -3.24
N VAL A 211 7.48 -12.60 -2.11
CA VAL A 211 6.07 -12.20 -2.06
C VAL A 211 5.98 -10.78 -1.51
N ASP A 212 5.59 -9.83 -2.34
CA ASP A 212 5.30 -8.45 -1.90
C ASP A 212 3.84 -8.30 -1.50
N GLU A 213 3.54 -7.34 -0.63
CA GLU A 213 2.23 -7.15 -0.03
C GLU A 213 1.65 -8.44 0.59
N ALA A 214 2.52 -9.32 1.11
CA ALA A 214 2.16 -10.63 1.65
C ALA A 214 1.16 -10.54 2.82
N GLY A 215 1.10 -9.39 3.51
CA GLY A 215 0.11 -9.10 4.54
C GLY A 215 -1.34 -9.10 4.05
N GLN A 216 -1.57 -8.90 2.75
CA GLN A 216 -2.92 -8.84 2.16
C GLN A 216 -3.38 -10.18 1.57
N ALA A 217 -2.49 -11.16 1.46
CA ALA A 217 -2.82 -12.49 0.96
C ALA A 217 -3.23 -13.40 2.12
N THR A 218 -4.27 -14.22 1.92
CA THR A 218 -4.53 -15.31 2.87
C THR A 218 -3.33 -16.25 2.90
N GLU A 219 -3.10 -16.94 4.02
CA GLU A 219 -2.03 -17.94 4.09
C GLU A 219 -2.13 -18.99 2.95
N PRO A 220 -3.30 -19.59 2.65
CA PRO A 220 -3.45 -20.50 1.52
C PRO A 220 -3.10 -19.87 0.16
N GLU A 221 -3.44 -18.60 -0.05
CA GLU A 221 -3.09 -17.90 -1.29
C GLU A 221 -1.57 -17.77 -1.46
N THR A 222 -0.86 -17.39 -0.40
CA THR A 222 0.60 -17.29 -0.44
C THR A 222 1.25 -18.65 -0.68
N LEU A 223 0.70 -19.71 -0.07
CA LEU A 223 1.19 -21.08 -0.23
C LEU A 223 1.15 -21.56 -1.69
N VAL A 224 0.21 -21.09 -2.52
CA VAL A 224 0.16 -21.43 -3.97
C VAL A 224 1.49 -21.09 -4.64
N ALA A 225 2.03 -19.90 -4.41
CA ALA A 225 3.32 -19.48 -4.96
C ALA A 225 4.49 -20.29 -4.36
N LEU A 226 4.41 -20.65 -3.08
CA LEU A 226 5.45 -21.43 -2.39
C LEU A 226 5.53 -22.88 -2.88
N THR A 227 4.47 -23.46 -3.46
CA THR A 227 4.52 -24.82 -4.05
C THR A 227 5.53 -24.98 -5.19
N LEU A 228 5.93 -23.87 -5.80
CA LEU A 228 6.90 -23.80 -6.89
C LEU A 228 8.35 -23.68 -6.41
N LEU A 229 8.56 -23.54 -5.09
CA LEU A 229 9.88 -23.43 -4.49
C LEU A 229 10.60 -24.79 -4.50
N ARG A 230 11.90 -24.79 -4.81
CA ARG A 230 12.71 -26.02 -4.76
C ARG A 230 12.93 -26.47 -3.31
N PRO A 231 12.67 -27.75 -2.97
CA PRO A 231 12.96 -28.29 -1.64
C PRO A 231 14.43 -28.09 -1.28
N VAL A 232 14.70 -27.91 0.02
CA VAL A 232 16.04 -27.87 0.64
C VAL A 232 16.90 -26.65 0.28
N VAL A 233 16.79 -26.08 -0.92
CA VAL A 233 17.58 -24.90 -1.35
C VAL A 233 16.74 -23.64 -1.54
N GLY A 234 15.42 -23.79 -1.47
CA GLY A 234 14.46 -22.73 -1.68
C GLY A 234 14.50 -21.68 -0.58
N ARG A 235 14.52 -20.40 -0.96
CA ARG A 235 14.36 -19.29 -0.02
C ARG A 235 13.05 -18.55 -0.21
N ILE A 236 12.51 -18.10 0.89
CA ILE A 236 11.26 -17.35 0.95
C ILE A 236 11.56 -15.96 1.48
N VAL A 237 11.08 -14.93 0.78
CA VAL A 237 11.11 -13.55 1.27
C VAL A 237 9.69 -13.02 1.24
N LEU A 238 9.11 -12.70 2.40
CA LEU A 238 7.79 -12.12 2.52
C LEU A 238 7.93 -10.65 2.93
N LEU A 239 7.46 -9.74 2.08
CA LEU A 239 7.42 -8.32 2.37
C LEU A 239 5.97 -7.87 2.55
N GLY A 240 5.72 -7.02 3.54
CA GLY A 240 4.40 -6.45 3.73
C GLY A 240 4.27 -5.68 5.03
N ASP A 241 3.03 -5.35 5.35
CA ASP A 241 2.68 -4.67 6.59
C ASP A 241 1.47 -5.32 7.24
N HIS A 242 1.72 -6.21 8.19
CA HIS A 242 0.69 -6.91 8.94
C HIS A 242 -0.15 -5.99 9.86
N PHE A 243 0.24 -4.71 10.00
CA PHE A 243 -0.53 -3.69 10.72
C PHE A 243 -1.43 -2.86 9.79
N GLN A 244 -1.34 -3.04 8.48
CA GLN A 244 -2.30 -2.52 7.49
C GLN A 244 -3.35 -3.58 7.15
N LEU A 245 -4.23 -3.27 6.19
CA LEU A 245 -5.31 -4.14 5.76
C LEU A 245 -4.81 -5.55 5.41
N GLY A 246 -5.41 -6.53 6.10
CA GLY A 246 -5.19 -7.95 5.84
C GLY A 246 -6.05 -8.50 4.68
N PRO A 247 -6.12 -9.82 4.54
CA PRO A 247 -6.91 -10.47 3.50
C PRO A 247 -8.42 -10.21 3.65
N LEU A 248 -9.10 -10.02 2.51
CA LEU A 248 -10.55 -9.85 2.50
C LEU A 248 -11.26 -11.20 2.65
N VAL A 249 -11.69 -11.52 3.87
CA VAL A 249 -12.48 -12.73 4.15
C VAL A 249 -13.95 -12.36 4.34
N VAL A 250 -14.79 -12.68 3.34
CA VAL A 250 -16.23 -12.37 3.34
C VAL A 250 -16.98 -13.19 4.40
N ALA A 251 -16.63 -14.47 4.56
CA ALA A 251 -17.32 -15.38 5.46
C ALA A 251 -16.92 -15.13 6.94
N PRO A 252 -17.84 -14.69 7.82
CA PRO A 252 -17.50 -14.37 9.21
C PRO A 252 -16.97 -15.58 10.02
N LEU A 253 -17.44 -16.79 9.71
CA LEU A 253 -16.99 -18.02 10.37
C LEU A 253 -15.54 -18.35 10.00
N ALA A 254 -15.16 -18.22 8.72
CA ALA A 254 -13.78 -18.43 8.27
C ALA A 254 -12.82 -17.44 8.93
N ARG A 255 -13.28 -16.20 9.14
CA ARG A 255 -12.54 -15.19 9.90
C ARG A 255 -12.39 -15.57 11.37
N ARG A 256 -13.51 -15.73 12.08
CA ARG A 256 -13.52 -15.83 13.55
C ARG A 256 -13.06 -17.19 14.09
N LEU A 257 -13.32 -18.28 13.37
CA LEU A 257 -13.06 -19.63 13.86
C LEU A 257 -11.82 -20.25 13.21
N ALA A 258 -11.53 -19.92 11.95
CA ALA A 258 -10.40 -20.50 11.22
C ALA A 258 -9.21 -19.54 11.07
N GLY A 259 -9.33 -18.26 11.48
CA GLY A 259 -8.23 -17.29 11.40
C GLY A 259 -7.78 -16.96 9.98
N LEU A 260 -8.67 -17.11 8.98
CA LEU A 260 -8.30 -16.94 7.56
C LEU A 260 -7.95 -15.48 7.19
N ASP A 261 -8.26 -14.53 8.06
CA ASP A 261 -7.86 -13.12 7.96
C ASP A 261 -6.46 -12.83 8.52
N ALA A 262 -5.76 -13.83 9.05
CA ALA A 262 -4.33 -13.75 9.30
C ALA A 262 -3.56 -14.21 8.05
N SER A 263 -2.64 -13.37 7.58
CA SER A 263 -1.72 -13.75 6.51
C SER A 263 -0.58 -14.62 7.03
N LEU A 264 0.12 -15.32 6.12
CA LEU A 264 1.33 -16.05 6.48
C LEU A 264 2.40 -15.12 7.09
N LEU A 265 2.52 -13.89 6.55
CA LEU A 265 3.42 -12.87 7.09
C LEU A 265 3.06 -12.51 8.53
N GLU A 266 1.78 -12.29 8.80
CA GLU A 266 1.29 -11.93 10.13
C GLU A 266 1.53 -13.06 11.14
N ARG A 267 1.20 -14.30 10.80
CA ARG A 267 1.43 -15.45 11.69
C ARG A 267 2.90 -15.59 12.05
N LEU A 268 3.79 -15.58 11.05
CA LEU A 268 5.23 -15.73 11.28
C LEU A 268 5.85 -14.51 12.01
N ALA A 269 5.35 -13.30 11.76
CA ALA A 269 5.78 -12.11 12.50
C ALA A 269 5.38 -12.20 13.98
N ASN A 270 4.14 -12.58 14.26
CA ASN A 270 3.65 -12.76 15.62
C ASN A 270 4.42 -13.85 16.38
N GLU A 271 4.73 -14.98 15.74
CA GLU A 271 5.57 -16.03 16.33
C GLU A 271 6.94 -15.48 16.76
N ARG A 272 7.55 -14.61 15.95
CA ARG A 272 8.84 -13.98 16.27
C ARG A 272 8.72 -12.99 17.41
N PHE A 273 7.68 -12.16 17.43
CA PHE A 273 7.43 -11.24 18.54
C PHE A 273 7.18 -11.98 19.85
N CYS A 274 6.36 -13.03 19.86
CA CYS A 274 6.11 -13.84 21.05
C CYS A 274 7.40 -14.43 21.60
N ALA A 275 8.26 -14.97 20.73
CA ALA A 275 9.53 -15.54 21.14
C ALA A 275 10.53 -14.51 21.72
N VAL A 276 10.32 -13.21 21.52
CA VAL A 276 11.08 -12.13 22.18
C VAL A 276 10.45 -11.76 23.53
N ARG A 277 9.12 -11.85 23.66
CA ARG A 277 8.38 -11.52 24.90
C ARG A 277 8.59 -12.53 26.02
N ASP A 278 9.02 -13.75 25.71
CA ASP A 278 9.34 -14.81 26.69
C ASP A 278 10.73 -14.63 27.35
N LEU A 279 11.45 -13.52 27.11
CA LEU A 279 12.69 -13.14 27.80
C LEU A 279 12.35 -12.45 29.15
N PRO A 280 13.15 -12.66 30.22
CA PRO A 280 12.83 -12.20 31.58
C PRO A 280 12.53 -10.69 31.63
N GLU A 281 11.35 -10.36 32.16
CA GLU A 281 10.62 -9.09 32.02
C GLU A 281 11.32 -7.87 32.66
N ASP A 282 11.28 -6.72 31.95
CA ASP A 282 11.10 -5.41 32.60
C ASP A 282 9.59 -5.07 32.51
N PRO A 283 8.86 -4.98 33.63
CA PRO A 283 7.42 -4.71 33.67
C PRO A 283 7.02 -3.30 33.18
N ARG A 284 7.98 -2.48 32.74
CA ARG A 284 7.76 -1.17 32.11
C ARG A 284 7.77 -1.18 30.58
N ASN A 285 7.91 -2.34 29.94
CA ASN A 285 8.14 -2.42 28.49
C ASN A 285 6.92 -2.93 27.71
N ASP A 286 6.01 -2.00 27.42
CA ASP A 286 4.74 -2.14 26.71
C ASP A 286 4.86 -1.95 25.17
N GLY A 287 6.08 -1.87 24.62
CA GLY A 287 6.30 -1.42 23.24
C GLY A 287 7.29 -2.21 22.37
N LEU A 288 7.18 -1.96 21.07
CA LEU A 288 8.19 -2.28 20.05
C LEU A 288 9.45 -1.44 20.28
N THR A 289 10.32 -1.87 21.21
CA THR A 289 11.60 -1.18 21.44
C THR A 289 12.64 -1.52 20.38
N ARG A 290 13.71 -0.73 20.32
CA ARG A 290 14.88 -1.01 19.49
C ARG A 290 15.50 -2.39 19.80
N ASP A 291 15.52 -2.79 21.07
CA ASP A 291 16.05 -4.09 21.48
C ASP A 291 15.15 -5.23 21.03
N THR A 292 13.82 -5.06 21.17
CA THR A 292 12.83 -6.01 20.64
C THR A 292 12.99 -6.18 19.12
N LEU A 293 13.14 -5.07 18.39
CA LEU A 293 13.35 -5.09 16.94
C LEU A 293 14.67 -5.77 16.55
N ALA A 294 15.76 -5.53 17.29
CA ALA A 294 17.04 -6.18 17.05
C ALA A 294 17.00 -7.69 17.28
N GLU A 295 16.27 -8.17 18.30
CA GLU A 295 16.07 -9.60 18.53
C GLU A 295 15.16 -10.23 17.45
N CYS A 296 14.07 -9.56 17.08
CA CYS A 296 13.24 -9.99 15.94
C CYS A 296 14.05 -10.10 14.65
N GLU A 297 15.00 -9.19 14.43
CA GLU A 297 15.88 -9.20 13.27
C GLU A 297 16.82 -10.41 13.26
N ARG A 298 17.38 -10.80 14.42
CA ARG A 298 18.16 -12.05 14.55
C ARG A 298 17.34 -13.29 14.19
N ARG A 299 16.01 -13.21 14.32
CA ARG A 299 15.04 -14.24 13.93
C ARG A 299 14.51 -14.03 12.51
N GLY A 300 15.14 -13.16 11.73
CA GLY A 300 14.86 -12.91 10.31
C GLY A 300 13.71 -11.94 10.03
N LEU A 301 13.19 -11.21 11.03
CA LEU A 301 12.14 -10.19 10.87
C LEU A 301 12.76 -8.80 10.85
N PHE A 302 12.87 -8.21 9.67
CA PHE A 302 13.50 -6.92 9.43
C PHE A 302 12.44 -5.82 9.39
N PHE A 303 12.52 -4.87 10.32
CA PHE A 303 11.67 -3.69 10.35
C PHE A 303 12.30 -2.52 9.58
N LEU A 304 11.58 -1.95 8.62
CA LEU A 304 12.06 -0.77 7.89
C LEU A 304 11.69 0.51 8.67
N THR A 305 12.71 1.25 9.09
CA THR A 305 12.53 2.38 10.03
C THR A 305 12.25 3.71 9.34
N GLU A 306 12.74 3.93 8.12
CA GLU A 306 12.66 5.24 7.48
C GLU A 306 11.45 5.35 6.53
N SER A 307 10.59 6.35 6.75
CA SER A 307 9.48 6.68 5.86
C SER A 307 9.75 7.93 5.05
N TYR A 308 9.43 7.85 3.76
CA TYR A 308 9.64 8.94 2.80
C TYR A 308 8.32 9.50 2.21
N ARG A 309 7.17 9.00 2.65
CA ARG A 309 5.86 9.32 2.05
C ARG A 309 5.29 10.63 2.55
N SER A 310 5.09 10.73 3.85
CA SER A 310 4.30 11.80 4.47
C SER A 310 5.17 12.91 5.05
N HIS A 311 4.58 14.10 5.22
CA HIS A 311 5.14 15.12 6.10
C HIS A 311 5.40 14.56 7.51
N GLY A 312 6.43 15.07 8.19
CA GLY A 312 6.92 14.50 9.46
C GLY A 312 5.86 14.43 10.55
N SER A 313 5.04 15.47 10.71
CA SER A 313 3.95 15.47 11.70
C SER A 313 2.78 14.56 11.35
N ILE A 314 2.45 14.38 10.06
CA ILE A 314 1.47 13.38 9.62
C ILE A 314 2.01 11.98 9.90
N MET A 315 3.30 11.74 9.63
CA MET A 315 3.97 10.48 9.93
C MET A 315 3.95 10.17 11.43
N ALA A 316 4.20 11.18 12.27
CA ALA A 316 4.16 11.04 13.72
C ALA A 316 2.81 10.51 14.21
N LEU A 317 1.68 10.93 13.61
CA LEU A 317 0.35 10.41 13.99
C LEU A 317 0.28 8.88 13.89
N PHE A 318 0.59 8.31 12.72
CA PHE A 318 0.49 6.87 12.55
C PHE A 318 1.68 6.11 13.15
N SER A 319 2.85 6.73 13.26
CA SER A 319 4.01 6.19 13.96
C SER A 319 3.70 5.95 15.44
N ARG A 320 3.13 6.95 16.13
CA ARG A 320 2.73 6.85 17.54
C ARG A 320 1.61 5.85 17.75
N LEU A 321 0.57 5.91 16.90
CA LEU A 321 -0.60 5.04 17.03
C LEU A 321 -0.30 3.56 16.79
N PHE A 322 0.51 3.24 15.77
CA PHE A 322 0.62 1.88 15.25
C PHE A 322 2.03 1.30 15.33
N TYR A 323 3.08 2.11 15.38
CA TYR A 323 4.47 1.64 15.26
C TYR A 323 5.37 2.07 16.43
N SER A 324 4.79 2.41 17.58
CA SER A 324 5.52 2.78 18.82
C SER A 324 6.64 3.81 18.59
N ASP A 325 6.37 4.81 17.75
CA ASP A 325 7.32 5.87 17.40
C ASP A 325 8.67 5.40 16.81
N GLN A 326 8.70 4.20 16.22
CA GLN A 326 9.90 3.64 15.60
C GLN A 326 10.15 4.14 14.17
N LEU A 327 9.28 4.99 13.61
CA LEU A 327 9.46 5.54 12.27
C LEU A 327 10.26 6.84 12.26
N GLU A 328 11.21 6.92 11.34
CA GLU A 328 12.03 8.09 11.07
C GLU A 328 11.56 8.80 9.80
N HIS A 329 11.31 10.10 9.90
CA HIS A 329 10.93 10.91 8.76
C HIS A 329 12.14 11.23 7.88
N ARG A 330 11.99 11.02 6.56
CA ARG A 330 12.94 11.48 5.55
C ARG A 330 12.31 12.60 4.72
N PRO A 331 12.71 13.87 4.95
CA PRO A 331 12.08 15.03 4.33
C PRO A 331 12.18 15.03 2.81
N ARG A 332 11.10 15.47 2.15
CA ARG A 332 11.04 15.77 0.72
C ARG A 332 10.37 17.12 0.50
N GLU A 333 10.72 17.78 -0.60
CA GLU A 333 10.15 19.08 -0.97
C GLU A 333 8.62 19.05 -1.05
N GLN A 334 8.07 18.00 -1.66
CA GLN A 334 6.61 17.82 -1.81
C GLN A 334 5.85 17.78 -0.49
N HIS A 335 6.49 17.43 0.63
CA HIS A 335 5.83 17.37 1.94
C HIS A 335 5.35 18.74 2.42
N ARG A 336 5.96 19.83 1.93
CA ARG A 336 5.60 21.20 2.28
C ARG A 336 4.59 21.82 1.33
N GLN A 337 4.17 21.12 0.27
CA GLN A 337 3.33 21.68 -0.79
C GLN A 337 2.04 22.32 -0.25
N LEU A 338 1.44 21.74 0.80
CA LEU A 338 0.17 22.24 1.37
C LEU A 338 0.35 23.09 2.62
N MET A 339 1.58 23.33 3.09
CA MET A 339 1.82 24.19 4.25
C MET A 339 1.15 25.57 4.13
N PRO A 340 1.22 26.29 2.98
CA PRO A 340 0.56 27.59 2.84
C PRO A 340 -0.97 27.53 3.10
N PHE A 341 -1.62 26.43 2.71
CA PHE A 341 -3.04 26.22 2.98
C PHE A 341 -3.32 26.08 4.48
N PHE A 342 -2.52 25.32 5.21
CA PHE A 342 -2.68 25.14 6.65
C PHE A 342 -2.29 26.40 7.43
N GLU A 343 -1.24 27.12 7.01
CA GLU A 343 -0.82 28.40 7.60
C GLU A 343 -1.87 29.50 7.41
N ALA A 344 -2.54 29.56 6.25
CA ALA A 344 -3.68 30.45 6.03
C ALA A 344 -4.86 30.15 6.96
N GLN A 345 -4.92 28.93 7.51
CA GLN A 345 -5.84 28.51 8.55
C GLN A 345 -5.22 28.68 9.97
N GLY A 346 -4.10 29.38 10.12
CA GLY A 346 -3.43 29.58 11.41
C GLY A 346 -2.90 28.28 12.04
N LEU A 347 -2.69 27.23 11.24
CA LEU A 347 -2.17 25.94 11.68
C LEU A 347 -0.68 25.86 11.38
N LYS A 348 0.08 25.30 12.31
CA LYS A 348 1.54 25.10 12.16
C LYS A 348 1.91 23.75 11.56
N GLU A 349 0.96 22.84 11.47
CA GLU A 349 1.15 21.48 10.98
C GLU A 349 0.15 21.16 9.86
N PRO A 350 0.54 20.38 8.85
CA PRO A 350 -0.29 20.08 7.69
C PRO A 350 -1.29 18.94 7.94
N PHE A 351 -1.91 18.95 9.12
CA PHE A 351 -3.07 18.12 9.38
C PHE A 351 -4.11 18.89 10.18
N LEU A 352 -5.37 18.49 10.04
CA LEU A 352 -6.50 19.14 10.70
C LEU A 352 -7.58 18.11 11.01
N LEU A 353 -8.01 18.09 12.28
CA LEU A 353 -9.19 17.37 12.73
C LEU A 353 -10.33 18.38 12.91
N HIS A 354 -11.43 18.19 12.17
CA HIS A 354 -12.61 19.04 12.24
C HIS A 354 -13.79 18.28 12.87
N HIS A 355 -14.11 18.65 14.11
CA HIS A 355 -15.27 18.14 14.84
C HIS A 355 -16.56 18.73 14.29
N VAL A 356 -17.46 17.87 13.82
CA VAL A 356 -18.79 18.26 13.38
C VAL A 356 -19.81 17.22 13.84
N VAL A 357 -20.85 17.65 14.54
CA VAL A 357 -21.95 16.79 14.91
C VAL A 357 -23.01 16.84 13.81
N GLY A 358 -23.02 15.83 12.95
CA GLY A 358 -24.02 15.68 11.89
C GLY A 358 -25.19 14.77 12.27
N THR A 359 -26.19 14.65 11.40
CA THR A 359 -27.25 13.64 11.57
C THR A 359 -26.96 12.44 10.68
N GLU A 360 -26.69 11.27 11.28
CA GLU A 360 -26.55 10.01 10.55
C GLU A 360 -27.89 9.67 9.88
N ARG A 361 -27.88 9.47 8.56
CA ARG A 361 -29.04 8.99 7.79
C ARG A 361 -28.76 7.63 7.18
N ARG A 362 -29.82 6.83 7.07
CA ARG A 362 -29.84 5.54 6.36
C ARG A 362 -31.08 5.51 5.47
N ASP A 363 -30.92 4.98 4.27
CA ASP A 363 -32.07 4.74 3.39
C ASP A 363 -32.78 3.45 3.81
N GLU A 364 -34.09 3.37 3.55
CA GLU A 364 -34.88 2.18 3.81
C GLU A 364 -34.27 0.96 3.07
N GLY A 365 -33.99 -0.12 3.81
CA GLY A 365 -33.38 -1.34 3.27
C GLY A 365 -31.85 -1.31 3.09
N SER A 366 -31.17 -0.20 3.43
CA SER A 366 -29.70 -0.11 3.35
C SER A 366 -29.04 -0.15 4.73
N ALA A 367 -28.00 -0.99 4.88
CA ALA A 367 -27.16 -1.02 6.07
C ALA A 367 -26.07 0.08 6.09
N SER A 368 -25.93 0.85 5.00
CA SER A 368 -24.89 1.89 4.87
C SER A 368 -25.41 3.27 5.28
N ALA A 369 -24.57 4.03 5.98
CA ALA A 369 -24.88 5.35 6.47
C ALA A 369 -24.28 6.47 5.60
N TYR A 370 -24.84 7.67 5.71
CA TYR A 370 -24.26 8.90 5.18
C TYR A 370 -24.55 10.10 6.11
N ASN A 371 -23.74 11.15 6.00
CA ASN A 371 -23.79 12.35 6.83
C ASN A 371 -23.60 13.58 5.94
N ASN A 372 -24.68 14.35 5.75
CA ASN A 372 -24.71 15.49 4.83
C ASN A 372 -23.91 16.69 5.35
N GLU A 373 -23.80 16.86 6.67
CA GLU A 373 -23.00 17.92 7.28
C GLU A 373 -21.52 17.71 6.96
N GLU A 374 -21.03 16.47 7.05
CA GLU A 374 -19.69 16.11 6.61
C GLU A 374 -19.49 16.29 5.11
N VAL A 375 -20.46 15.87 4.26
CA VAL A 375 -20.39 16.04 2.80
C VAL A 375 -20.19 17.51 2.42
N ARG A 376 -20.97 18.42 3.02
CA ARG A 376 -20.85 19.86 2.76
C ARG A 376 -19.49 20.40 3.23
N LEU A 377 -19.00 19.95 4.37
CA LEU A 377 -17.71 20.39 4.92
C LEU A 377 -16.53 19.88 4.07
N VAL A 378 -16.59 18.63 3.61
CA VAL A 378 -15.64 18.08 2.63
C VAL A 378 -15.64 18.94 1.36
N GLY A 379 -16.82 19.23 0.80
CA GLY A 379 -16.94 20.11 -0.37
C GLY A 379 -16.31 21.49 -0.16
N ARG A 380 -16.53 22.11 1.00
CA ARG A 380 -15.90 23.40 1.35
C ARG A 380 -14.37 23.34 1.35
N TYR A 381 -13.78 22.32 1.98
CA TYR A 381 -12.32 22.18 2.00
C TYR A 381 -11.75 21.91 0.62
N LEU A 382 -12.41 21.06 -0.18
CA LEU A 382 -11.99 20.80 -1.55
C LEU A 382 -12.06 22.05 -2.43
N ALA A 383 -13.09 22.89 -2.26
CA ALA A 383 -13.19 24.16 -2.97
C ALA A 383 -12.05 25.14 -2.59
N GLN A 384 -11.62 25.15 -1.33
CA GLN A 384 -10.49 25.96 -0.89
C GLN A 384 -9.16 25.42 -1.44
N LEU A 385 -8.95 24.11 -1.39
CA LEU A 385 -7.73 23.46 -1.90
C LEU A 385 -7.57 23.61 -3.41
N LEU A 386 -8.64 23.38 -4.19
CA LEU A 386 -8.61 23.48 -5.65
C LEU A 386 -8.76 24.92 -6.16
N GLY A 387 -9.30 25.83 -5.33
CA GLY A 387 -9.43 27.25 -5.64
C GLY A 387 -8.12 28.03 -5.51
N ASP A 388 -7.17 27.54 -4.72
CA ASP A 388 -5.87 28.17 -4.53
C ASP A 388 -4.84 27.69 -5.55
N ALA A 389 -4.67 28.47 -6.63
CA ALA A 389 -3.72 28.19 -7.70
C ALA A 389 -2.25 28.13 -7.22
N SER A 390 -1.92 28.71 -6.06
CA SER A 390 -0.55 28.70 -5.53
C SER A 390 -0.11 27.30 -5.08
N LEU A 391 -1.07 26.44 -4.70
CA LEU A 391 -0.82 25.07 -4.24
C LEU A 391 -0.47 24.11 -5.38
N LYS A 392 -0.66 24.53 -6.63
CA LYS A 392 -0.42 23.72 -7.85
C LYS A 392 -1.06 22.33 -7.76
N LEU A 393 -2.30 22.29 -7.28
CA LEU A 393 -3.02 21.06 -7.00
C LEU A 393 -3.99 20.73 -8.13
N SER A 394 -3.97 19.50 -8.61
CA SER A 394 -4.99 18.98 -9.52
C SER A 394 -6.01 18.11 -8.77
N PRO A 395 -7.22 17.90 -9.33
CA PRO A 395 -8.23 17.04 -8.69
C PRO A 395 -7.71 15.62 -8.41
N GLY A 396 -6.87 15.07 -9.29
CA GLY A 396 -6.28 13.74 -9.11
C GLY A 396 -5.26 13.63 -7.97
N ASP A 397 -4.77 14.77 -7.46
CA ASP A 397 -3.86 14.84 -6.31
C ASP A 397 -4.61 14.76 -4.97
N ILE A 398 -5.95 14.73 -4.99
CA ILE A 398 -6.79 14.62 -3.81
C ILE A 398 -7.49 13.26 -3.76
N GLY A 399 -7.48 12.65 -2.57
CA GLY A 399 -8.33 11.50 -2.25
C GLY A 399 -9.28 11.81 -1.11
N VAL A 400 -10.54 11.36 -1.24
CA VAL A 400 -11.53 11.38 -0.17
C VAL A 400 -11.85 9.94 0.25
N ILE A 401 -11.52 9.62 1.50
CA ILE A 401 -11.68 8.30 2.10
C ILE A 401 -12.87 8.31 3.04
N THR A 402 -13.78 7.34 2.88
CA THR A 402 -14.90 7.16 3.80
C THR A 402 -15.28 5.69 3.93
N PRO A 403 -15.66 5.20 5.13
CA PRO A 403 -15.94 3.78 5.34
C PRO A 403 -17.28 3.29 4.72
N TYR A 404 -18.18 4.18 4.31
CA TYR A 404 -19.52 3.83 3.88
C TYR A 404 -19.76 4.09 2.39
N ALA A 405 -20.25 3.07 1.68
CA ALA A 405 -20.54 3.17 0.24
C ALA A 405 -21.61 4.23 -0.08
N ARG A 406 -22.60 4.45 0.80
CA ARG A 406 -23.59 5.54 0.61
C ARG A 406 -22.96 6.93 0.81
N GLN A 407 -21.99 7.08 1.70
CA GLN A 407 -21.23 8.35 1.81
C GLN A 407 -20.40 8.60 0.56
N VAL A 408 -19.78 7.56 -0.04
CA VAL A 408 -19.07 7.68 -1.33
C VAL A 408 -20.02 8.24 -2.39
N GLN A 409 -21.21 7.64 -2.55
CA GLN A 409 -22.20 8.11 -3.53
C GLN A 409 -22.69 9.54 -3.25
N ALA A 410 -22.90 9.90 -1.99
CA ALA A 410 -23.31 11.24 -1.59
C ALA A 410 -22.22 12.29 -1.92
N LEU A 411 -20.96 11.98 -1.62
CA LEU A 411 -19.80 12.81 -1.95
C LEU A 411 -19.63 12.95 -3.47
N GLU A 412 -19.64 11.86 -4.23
CA GLU A 412 -19.52 11.90 -5.69
C GLU A 412 -20.66 12.70 -6.35
N THR A 413 -21.87 12.61 -5.81
CA THR A 413 -23.01 13.41 -6.29
C THR A 413 -22.84 14.88 -5.95
N HIS A 414 -22.40 15.20 -4.73
CA HIS A 414 -22.13 16.56 -4.31
C HIS A 414 -21.03 17.22 -5.16
N LEU A 415 -19.91 16.53 -5.37
CA LEU A 415 -18.78 17.03 -6.17
C LEU A 415 -19.15 17.24 -7.65
N ARG A 416 -19.95 16.34 -8.24
CA ARG A 416 -20.50 16.56 -9.59
C ARG A 416 -21.37 17.81 -9.66
N GLY A 417 -22.18 18.06 -8.62
CA GLY A 417 -23.00 19.27 -8.52
C GLY A 417 -22.19 20.57 -8.35
N MET A 418 -20.98 20.49 -7.79
CA MET A 418 -20.08 21.65 -7.65
C MET A 418 -19.38 22.05 -8.96
N GLY A 419 -19.37 21.18 -9.97
CA GLY A 419 -18.90 21.48 -11.33
C GLY A 419 -17.69 20.66 -11.78
N PRO A 420 -17.23 20.88 -13.03
CA PRO A 420 -16.21 20.05 -13.67
C PRO A 420 -14.82 20.14 -13.03
N ALA A 421 -14.53 21.20 -12.27
CA ALA A 421 -13.28 21.37 -11.54
C ALA A 421 -13.01 20.24 -10.53
N PHE A 422 -14.04 19.49 -10.11
CA PHE A 422 -13.92 18.39 -9.15
C PHE A 422 -13.93 17.00 -9.79
N ALA A 423 -14.07 16.89 -11.12
CA ALA A 423 -14.33 15.63 -11.83
C ALA A 423 -13.18 14.60 -11.80
N GLY A 424 -12.03 14.93 -11.20
CA GLY A 424 -10.91 14.01 -11.01
C GLY A 424 -10.59 13.67 -9.54
N VAL A 425 -11.33 14.20 -8.57
CA VAL A 425 -11.15 13.86 -7.16
C VAL A 425 -11.59 12.41 -6.95
N GLU A 426 -10.69 11.57 -6.46
CA GLU A 426 -11.03 10.18 -6.18
C GLU A 426 -11.77 10.07 -4.83
N VAL A 427 -12.96 9.49 -4.85
CA VAL A 427 -13.74 9.18 -3.65
C VAL A 427 -13.86 7.65 -3.53
N GLY A 428 -13.65 7.11 -2.33
CA GLY A 428 -13.72 5.68 -2.15
C GLY A 428 -13.58 5.21 -0.70
N THR A 429 -13.73 3.90 -0.52
CA THR A 429 -13.47 3.25 0.76
C THR A 429 -11.97 3.04 0.98
N VAL A 430 -11.59 2.73 2.22
CA VAL A 430 -10.19 2.52 2.60
C VAL A 430 -9.51 1.46 1.73
N GLU A 431 -10.23 0.39 1.37
CA GLU A 431 -9.73 -0.69 0.50
C GLU A 431 -9.28 -0.18 -0.87
N ARG A 432 -10.01 0.79 -1.45
CA ARG A 432 -9.68 1.35 -2.77
C ARG A 432 -8.37 2.14 -2.74
N PHE A 433 -8.06 2.76 -1.62
CA PHE A 433 -6.85 3.56 -1.42
C PHE A 433 -5.64 2.76 -0.95
N GLN A 434 -5.79 1.45 -0.74
CA GLN A 434 -4.66 0.59 -0.37
C GLN A 434 -3.59 0.59 -1.45
N GLY A 435 -2.32 0.75 -1.05
CA GLY A 435 -1.19 0.90 -1.98
C GLY A 435 -1.11 2.25 -2.71
N GLN A 436 -2.17 3.05 -2.69
CA GLN A 436 -2.18 4.39 -3.27
C GLN A 436 -1.71 5.45 -2.26
N GLU A 437 -1.41 6.65 -2.75
CA GLU A 437 -1.12 7.85 -1.95
C GLU A 437 -1.60 9.08 -2.72
N ARG A 438 -1.90 10.16 -2.00
CA ARG A 438 -2.35 11.44 -2.59
C ARG A 438 -1.69 12.60 -1.87
N THR A 439 -1.51 13.71 -2.57
CA THR A 439 -0.96 14.95 -2.01
C THR A 439 -1.81 15.40 -0.83
N ALA A 440 -3.14 15.46 -1.01
CA ALA A 440 -4.10 15.70 0.05
C ALA A 440 -5.00 14.49 0.26
N ILE A 441 -5.25 14.13 1.52
CA ILE A 441 -6.28 13.15 1.90
C ILE A 441 -7.30 13.81 2.81
N VAL A 442 -8.58 13.58 2.49
CA VAL A 442 -9.71 13.95 3.34
C VAL A 442 -10.38 12.67 3.82
N VAL A 443 -10.52 12.50 5.13
CA VAL A 443 -11.24 11.36 5.75
C VAL A 443 -12.58 11.86 6.28
N SER A 444 -13.68 11.27 5.81
CA SER A 444 -15.04 11.51 6.34
C SER A 444 -15.48 10.29 7.14
N ALA A 445 -15.66 10.47 8.45
CA ALA A 445 -15.95 9.40 9.40
C ALA A 445 -17.43 8.98 9.42
N VAL A 446 -18.35 9.88 9.06
CA VAL A 446 -19.81 9.68 8.94
C VAL A 446 -20.55 9.52 10.27
N ARG A 447 -20.01 8.71 11.19
CA ARG A 447 -20.67 8.34 12.44
C ARG A 447 -20.81 9.54 13.37
N SER A 448 -22.01 9.72 13.92
CA SER A 448 -22.36 10.82 14.82
C SER A 448 -23.33 10.36 15.91
N SER A 449 -23.22 10.96 17.10
CA SER A 449 -24.08 10.75 18.27
C SER A 449 -25.57 11.08 18.03
N GLY A 450 -25.89 11.86 17.00
CA GLY A 450 -27.27 12.29 16.67
C GLY A 450 -28.20 11.21 16.08
N GLY A 451 -27.71 9.98 15.85
CA GLY A 451 -28.52 8.89 15.30
C GLY A 451 -29.33 8.15 16.36
N ARG A 452 -30.66 8.29 16.37
CA ARG A 452 -31.55 7.36 17.10
C ARG A 452 -31.51 5.99 16.42
N GLY A 453 -30.57 5.12 16.79
CA GLY A 453 -30.39 3.82 16.13
C GLY A 453 -29.36 2.88 16.75
N SER A 454 -29.83 2.12 17.74
CA SER A 454 -29.34 0.82 18.25
C SER A 454 -27.91 0.73 18.81
N GLU A 455 -27.89 0.60 20.13
CA GLU A 455 -27.11 -0.37 20.89
C GLU A 455 -26.51 -1.53 20.05
N ARG A 456 -25.20 -1.74 20.23
CA ARG A 456 -24.39 -2.97 20.03
C ARG A 456 -23.17 -2.91 19.11
N ARG A 457 -22.92 -1.86 18.30
CA ARG A 457 -21.59 -1.59 17.66
C ARG A 457 -21.40 -0.09 17.36
N PRO A 458 -20.78 0.70 18.25
CA PRO A 458 -20.99 2.15 18.25
C PRO A 458 -20.31 2.92 17.10
N ILE A 459 -19.19 2.45 16.54
CA ILE A 459 -18.52 3.07 15.36
C ILE A 459 -18.21 2.09 14.23
N GLY A 460 -18.56 0.81 14.38
CA GLY A 460 -18.44 -0.23 13.35
C GLY A 460 -17.03 -0.34 12.75
N PHE A 461 -16.94 -0.11 11.45
CA PHE A 461 -15.71 -0.18 10.64
C PHE A 461 -14.60 0.79 11.10
N LEU A 462 -14.97 1.89 11.76
CA LEU A 462 -14.02 2.90 12.24
C LEU A 462 -13.24 2.46 13.48
N ALA A 463 -13.67 1.37 14.16
CA ALA A 463 -12.92 0.76 15.25
C ALA A 463 -11.76 -0.13 14.77
N ASP A 464 -11.66 -0.40 13.47
CA ASP A 464 -10.62 -1.25 12.91
C ASP A 464 -9.30 -0.46 12.80
N ARG A 465 -8.33 -0.81 13.65
CA ARG A 465 -6.98 -0.21 13.67
C ARG A 465 -6.31 -0.23 12.30
N ARG A 466 -6.42 -1.33 11.54
CA ARG A 466 -5.74 -1.49 10.24
C ARG A 466 -6.30 -0.50 9.22
N ARG A 467 -7.62 -0.28 9.25
CA ARG A 467 -8.31 0.67 8.36
C ARG A 467 -7.96 2.11 8.68
N LEU A 468 -7.92 2.47 9.95
CA LEU A 468 -7.47 3.78 10.38
C LEU A 468 -6.03 4.04 9.95
N ASN A 469 -5.13 3.07 10.21
CA ASN A 469 -3.72 3.12 9.79
C ASN A 469 -3.58 3.36 8.28
N VAL A 470 -4.30 2.61 7.45
CA VAL A 470 -4.30 2.86 5.99
C VAL A 470 -4.78 4.27 5.69
N ALA A 471 -5.92 4.70 6.22
CA ALA A 471 -6.52 6.00 5.93
C ALA A 471 -5.59 7.18 6.25
N VAL A 472 -4.99 7.23 7.44
CA VAL A 472 -4.10 8.33 7.85
C VAL A 472 -2.74 8.30 7.14
N SER A 473 -2.29 7.13 6.69
CA SER A 473 -0.99 6.96 6.01
C SER A 473 -1.05 7.12 4.48
N ARG A 474 -2.18 7.55 3.92
CA ARG A 474 -2.30 7.85 2.48
C ARG A 474 -1.83 9.26 2.11
N ALA A 475 -1.77 10.17 3.08
CA ALA A 475 -1.47 11.59 2.86
C ALA A 475 0.03 11.83 2.68
N VAL A 476 0.41 12.55 1.62
CA VAL A 476 1.79 12.98 1.37
C VAL A 476 2.07 14.34 2.01
N ALA A 477 1.22 15.34 1.75
CA ALA A 477 1.47 16.73 2.12
C ALA A 477 0.38 17.36 2.99
N GLY A 478 -0.82 16.76 3.08
CA GLY A 478 -1.91 17.30 3.90
C GLY A 478 -2.95 16.25 4.27
N LEU A 479 -3.38 16.25 5.54
CA LEU A 479 -4.40 15.34 6.07
C LEU A 479 -5.55 16.11 6.72
N LEU A 480 -6.76 15.92 6.23
CA LEU A 480 -7.99 16.48 6.80
C LEU A 480 -8.86 15.34 7.31
N ILE A 481 -9.27 15.37 8.57
CA ILE A 481 -10.18 14.38 9.15
C ILE A 481 -11.43 15.10 9.64
N ILE A 482 -12.59 14.64 9.19
CA ILE A 482 -13.88 15.28 9.43
C ILE A 482 -14.84 14.25 10.04
N GLY A 483 -15.47 14.61 11.16
CA GLY A 483 -16.55 13.82 11.76
C GLY A 483 -16.86 14.18 13.21
N ASP A 484 -17.75 13.41 13.84
CA ASP A 484 -18.04 13.54 15.28
C ASP A 484 -16.89 12.91 16.10
N LEU A 485 -15.82 13.69 16.26
CA LEU A 485 -14.61 13.29 16.99
C LEU A 485 -14.89 12.89 18.44
N GLN A 486 -15.89 13.47 19.10
CA GLN A 486 -16.27 13.11 20.47
C GLN A 486 -16.83 11.69 20.53
N THR A 487 -17.73 11.34 19.59
CA THR A 487 -18.24 9.98 19.45
C THR A 487 -17.11 9.00 19.10
N LEU A 488 -16.24 9.35 18.16
CA LEU A 488 -15.13 8.47 17.76
C LEU A 488 -14.17 8.19 18.92
N ALA A 489 -13.75 9.24 19.64
CA ALA A 489 -12.84 9.14 20.78
C ALA A 489 -13.45 8.32 21.94
N ARG A 490 -14.75 8.44 22.19
CA ARG A 490 -15.47 7.63 23.21
C ARG A 490 -15.39 6.13 22.95
N TYR A 491 -15.30 5.71 21.69
CA TYR A 491 -15.44 4.31 21.29
C TYR A 491 -14.18 3.66 20.72
N SER A 492 -13.08 4.41 20.60
CA SER A 492 -11.78 3.85 20.19
C SER A 492 -10.62 4.64 20.80
N PRO A 493 -9.66 3.94 21.43
CA PRO A 493 -8.48 4.57 22.02
C PRO A 493 -7.58 5.22 20.95
N GLU A 494 -7.57 4.70 19.72
CA GLU A 494 -6.81 5.30 18.62
C GLU A 494 -7.39 6.64 18.17
N TRP A 495 -8.72 6.74 18.13
CA TRP A 495 -9.40 8.00 17.85
C TRP A 495 -9.21 9.01 18.98
N GLN A 496 -9.23 8.56 20.25
CA GLN A 496 -8.89 9.42 21.39
C GLN A 496 -7.45 9.96 21.27
N ALA A 497 -6.47 9.08 21.03
CA ALA A 497 -5.08 9.50 20.85
C ALA A 497 -4.89 10.45 19.65
N LEU A 498 -5.62 10.26 18.54
CA LEU A 498 -5.64 11.21 17.42
C LEU A 498 -6.16 12.59 17.82
N VAL A 499 -7.23 12.63 18.61
CA VAL A 499 -7.80 13.88 19.13
C VAL A 499 -6.81 14.57 20.06
N ASP A 500 -6.18 13.83 20.98
CA ASP A 500 -5.19 14.37 21.92
C ASP A 500 -3.99 14.96 21.17
N MET A 501 -3.44 14.22 20.19
CA MET A 501 -2.35 14.72 19.34
C MET A 501 -2.74 15.97 18.54
N ALA A 502 -3.99 16.08 18.07
CA ALA A 502 -4.46 17.26 17.38
C ALA A 502 -4.67 18.46 18.32
N GLN A 503 -5.08 18.22 19.57
CA GLN A 503 -5.16 19.26 20.59
C GLN A 503 -3.77 19.77 20.96
N GLU A 504 -2.81 18.88 21.20
CA GLU A 504 -1.40 19.20 21.48
C GLU A 504 -0.78 20.04 20.34
N ALA A 505 -1.06 19.69 19.09
CA ALA A 505 -0.55 20.41 17.91
C ALA A 505 -1.33 21.69 17.55
N GLY A 506 -2.46 21.98 18.22
CA GLY A 506 -3.33 23.10 17.87
C GLY A 506 -4.03 22.95 16.52
N THR A 507 -4.28 21.71 16.09
CA THR A 507 -4.89 21.33 14.80
C THR A 507 -6.29 20.76 14.94
N LEU A 508 -6.96 20.98 16.08
CA LEU A 508 -8.36 20.67 16.29
C LEU A 508 -9.23 21.91 15.99
N ARG A 509 -10.29 21.73 15.20
CA ARG A 509 -11.31 22.76 14.92
C ARG A 509 -12.71 22.17 15.02
N GLY A 510 -13.71 23.05 14.92
CA GLY A 510 -15.11 22.69 14.80
C GLY A 510 -15.92 23.10 16.02
N GLU A 511 -17.03 22.41 16.23
CA GLU A 511 -17.89 22.63 17.38
C GLU A 511 -17.13 22.29 18.70
N PRO A 512 -17.44 22.95 19.82
CA PRO A 512 -16.86 22.56 21.10
C PRO A 512 -17.38 21.18 21.51
N PHE A 513 -16.52 20.35 22.12
CA PHE A 513 -16.95 19.07 22.68
C PHE A 513 -18.00 19.30 23.78
N ALA A 514 -19.08 18.52 23.76
CA ALA A 514 -20.08 18.58 24.81
C ALA A 514 -19.45 18.15 26.14
N ALA A 515 -19.78 18.83 27.24
CA ALA A 515 -19.35 18.42 28.57
C ALA A 515 -19.77 16.96 28.82
N PRO A 516 -18.94 16.13 29.47
CA PRO A 516 -19.33 14.77 29.82
C PRO A 516 -20.61 14.81 30.65
N GLU A 517 -21.67 14.14 30.17
CA GLU A 517 -22.90 13.99 30.93
C GLU A 517 -22.55 13.30 32.25
N ARG A 518 -22.54 14.06 33.35
CA ARG A 518 -22.52 13.48 34.69
C ARG A 518 -23.74 12.58 34.76
N HIS A 519 -23.54 11.27 34.84
CA HIS A 519 -24.61 10.35 35.19
C HIS A 519 -25.12 10.76 36.58
N ILE A 520 -26.23 11.51 36.59
CA ILE A 520 -27.06 11.67 37.78
C ILE A 520 -27.82 10.36 37.88
N GLY A 521 -27.26 9.41 38.63
CA GLY A 521 -27.82 8.08 38.73
C GLY A 521 -27.07 7.24 39.75
N ASP A 522 -26.95 7.75 40.96
CA ASP A 522 -26.86 6.97 42.22
C ASP A 522 -27.25 7.91 43.37
N ALA A 523 -28.54 8.25 43.40
CA ALA A 523 -29.19 8.85 44.55
C ALA A 523 -30.67 8.42 44.54
N ALA A 524 -30.91 7.21 45.04
CA ALA A 524 -32.16 6.80 45.70
C ALA A 524 -31.90 5.49 46.47
#